data_AF-A0A182AN83-F1
#
_entry.id   AF-A0A182AN83-F1
#
_cell.length_a   1.000
_cell.length_b   1.000
_cell.length_c   1.000
_cell.angle_alpha   90.00
_cell.angle_beta   90.00
_cell.angle_gamma   90.00
#
_symmetry.space_group_name_H-M   'P 1'
#
loop_
_entity.id
_entity.type
_entity.pdbx_description
1 polymer ?
#
loop_
_entity_poly.entity_id
_entity_poly.type
_entity_poly.pdbx_seq_one_letter_code
_entity_poly.pdbx_strand_id
1 'polypeptide(L)'
;MKEIPNDKLKPYDIPDPDGDLNEWFDFAHTINGYEEAGSFKACAELANEQSAKTLTEMRCALLFEARRDRHSGGMGYIDTDWIRKLLRGIKEMVEAQGNL
;
A
#
# COMPACT_ATOMS: atom_id res chain seq x y z
N MET A 1 10.54 4.86 8.31
CA MET A 1 9.28 5.61 8.38
C MET A 1 8.59 5.30 9.70
N LYS A 2 7.82 6.24 10.24
CA LYS A 2 6.97 5.98 11.41
C LYS A 2 5.76 5.16 10.95
N GLU A 3 5.39 4.15 11.73
CA GLU A 3 4.19 3.36 11.47
C GLU A 3 2.92 4.18 11.69
N ILE A 4 1.94 4.00 10.80
CA ILE A 4 0.60 4.57 10.86
C ILE A 4 -0.39 3.40 10.85
N PRO A 5 -0.97 3.05 12.00
CA PRO A 5 -2.03 2.05 12.10
C PRO A 5 -3.26 2.46 11.27
N ASN A 6 -4.02 1.48 10.77
CA ASN A 6 -5.18 1.74 9.90
C ASN A 6 -6.23 2.66 10.56
N ASP A 7 -6.46 2.55 11.87
CA ASP A 7 -7.42 3.38 12.61
C ASP A 7 -6.95 4.83 12.84
N LYS A 8 -5.65 5.10 12.62
CA LYS A 8 -5.05 6.44 12.69
C LYS A 8 -4.80 7.07 11.34
N LEU A 9 -4.81 6.27 10.27
CA LEU A 9 -4.58 6.75 8.91
C LEU A 9 -5.62 7.80 8.50
N LYS A 10 -5.17 8.91 7.93
CA LYS A 10 -6.01 10.00 7.44
C LYS A 10 -5.88 10.18 5.94
N PRO A 11 -6.89 10.76 5.25
CA PRO A 11 -6.83 10.97 3.81
C PRO A 11 -5.61 11.76 3.34
N TYR A 12 -5.11 12.70 4.16
CA TYR A 12 -3.93 13.51 3.84
C TYR A 12 -2.59 12.79 4.07
N ASP A 13 -2.57 11.63 4.72
CA ASP A 13 -1.36 10.80 4.84
C ASP A 13 -1.10 9.97 3.58
N ILE A 14 -2.08 9.90 2.67
CA ILE A 14 -2.07 9.02 1.50
C ILE A 14 -1.58 9.85 0.29
N PRO A 15 -0.52 9.41 -0.41
CA PRO A 15 -0.05 10.05 -1.63
C PRO A 15 -1.15 10.18 -2.68
N ASP A 16 -1.12 11.26 -3.47
CA ASP A 16 -2.11 11.50 -4.52
C ASP A 16 -2.02 10.41 -5.61
N PRO A 17 -3.06 9.56 -5.78
CA PRO A 17 -3.05 8.50 -6.78
C PRO A 17 -3.04 9.01 -8.22
N ASP A 18 -3.35 10.29 -8.46
CA ASP A 18 -3.31 10.93 -9.78
C ASP A 18 -2.08 11.84 -9.96
N GLY A 19 -1.29 12.04 -8.89
CA GLY A 19 -0.12 12.89 -8.86
C GLY A 19 1.20 12.18 -9.19
N ASP A 20 2.29 12.79 -8.70
CA ASP A 20 3.62 12.20 -8.69
C ASP A 20 3.68 11.08 -7.63
N LEU A 21 4.26 9.94 -7.99
CA LEU A 21 4.33 8.78 -7.11
C LEU A 21 5.54 8.82 -6.16
N ASN A 22 6.43 9.82 -6.17
CA ASN A 22 7.65 9.84 -5.34
C ASN A 22 7.46 9.45 -3.85
N GLU A 23 6.28 9.71 -3.27
CA GLU A 23 5.98 9.40 -1.86
C GLU A 23 5.39 8.00 -1.63
N TRP A 24 5.02 7.26 -2.68
CA TRP A 24 4.35 5.95 -2.58
C TRP A 24 5.18 4.94 -1.79
N PHE A 25 6.50 4.94 -2.03
CA PHE A 25 7.44 3.99 -1.44
C PHE A 25 7.54 4.18 0.07
N ASP A 26 7.66 5.43 0.52
CA ASP A 26 7.74 5.77 1.93
C ASP A 26 6.41 5.51 2.65
N PHE A 27 5.29 5.84 2.00
CA PHE A 27 3.95 5.52 2.48
C PHE A 27 3.74 4.01 2.65
N ALA A 28 4.20 3.19 1.71
CA ALA A 28 4.10 1.73 1.76
C ALA A 28 4.77 1.14 3.01
N HIS A 29 5.81 1.79 3.53
CA HIS A 29 6.53 1.40 4.74
C HIS A 29 5.92 1.95 6.05
N THR A 30 4.74 2.57 6.00
CA THR A 30 4.00 3.01 7.20
C THR A 30 3.17 1.90 7.83
N ILE A 31 3.14 0.70 7.26
CA ILE A 31 2.44 -0.47 7.81
C ILE A 31 3.44 -1.60 8.09
N ASN A 32 3.18 -2.38 9.14
CA ASN A 32 3.81 -3.69 9.31
C ASN A 32 2.98 -4.79 8.61
N GLY A 33 2.98 -4.79 7.28
CA GLY A 33 2.12 -5.66 6.49
C GLY A 33 2.34 -7.16 6.69
N TYR A 34 3.49 -7.58 7.22
CA TYR A 34 3.75 -8.99 7.53
C TYR A 34 3.00 -9.46 8.78
N GLU A 35 2.87 -8.60 9.80
CA GLU A 35 2.08 -8.89 10.98
C GLU A 35 0.58 -8.90 10.63
N GLU A 36 0.15 -7.91 9.85
CA GLU A 36 -1.25 -7.76 9.42
C GLU A 36 -1.72 -8.90 8.49
N ALA A 37 -0.87 -9.33 7.55
CA ALA A 37 -1.17 -10.48 6.68
C ALA A 37 -0.93 -11.83 7.38
N GLY A 38 -0.35 -11.84 8.59
CA GLY A 38 0.01 -13.04 9.35
C GLY A 38 1.23 -13.80 8.82
N SER A 39 1.74 -13.47 7.63
CA SER A 39 3.01 -14.00 7.12
C SER A 39 3.55 -13.21 5.93
N PHE A 40 4.84 -13.38 5.66
CA PHE A 40 5.46 -12.94 4.41
C PHE A 40 4.74 -13.48 3.16
N LYS A 41 4.37 -14.77 3.19
CA LYS A 41 3.74 -15.45 2.04
C LYS A 41 2.37 -14.86 1.73
N ALA A 42 1.53 -14.66 2.74
CA ALA A 42 0.21 -14.04 2.56
C ALA A 42 0.31 -12.61 2.01
N CYS A 43 1.27 -11.81 2.51
CA CYS A 43 1.53 -10.48 1.99
C CYS A 43 1.98 -10.50 0.52
N ALA A 44 2.80 -11.49 0.14
CA ALA A 44 3.24 -11.70 -1.24
C ALA A 44 2.09 -12.10 -2.16
N GLU A 45 1.20 -12.99 -1.72
CA GLU A 45 0.04 -13.46 -2.48
C GLU A 45 -0.89 -12.30 -2.84
N LEU A 46 -1.19 -11.41 -1.89
CA LEU A 46 -2.01 -10.21 -2.15
C LEU A 46 -1.46 -9.33 -3.28
N ALA A 47 -0.13 -9.12 -3.33
CA ALA A 47 0.51 -8.33 -4.38
C ALA A 47 0.60 -9.08 -5.71
N ASN A 48 0.93 -10.38 -5.68
CA ASN A 48 1.10 -11.18 -6.89
C ASN A 48 -0.22 -11.47 -7.59
N GLU A 49 -1.31 -11.68 -6.84
CA GLU A 49 -2.64 -11.95 -7.39
C GLU A 49 -3.41 -10.68 -7.76
N GLN A 50 -2.93 -9.51 -7.31
CA GLN A 50 -3.64 -8.23 -7.43
C GLN A 50 -5.11 -8.30 -6.96
N SER A 51 -5.34 -9.08 -5.90
CA SER A 51 -6.67 -9.46 -5.42
C SER A 51 -7.12 -8.72 -4.15
N ALA A 52 -6.28 -7.79 -3.65
CA ALA A 52 -6.54 -7.00 -2.45
C ALA A 52 -7.83 -6.17 -2.54
N LYS A 53 -8.67 -6.23 -1.49
CA LYS A 53 -9.99 -5.59 -1.42
C LYS A 53 -10.20 -4.77 -0.16
N THR A 54 -9.59 -5.14 0.96
CA THR A 54 -9.71 -4.40 2.22
C THR A 54 -8.59 -3.36 2.36
N LEU A 55 -8.78 -2.39 3.26
CA LEU A 55 -7.73 -1.39 3.58
C LEU A 55 -6.41 -2.06 3.97
N THR A 56 -6.47 -3.07 4.85
CA THR A 56 -5.30 -3.85 5.27
C THR A 56 -4.65 -4.56 4.09
N GLU A 57 -5.43 -5.30 3.30
CA GLU A 57 -4.90 -6.05 2.15
C GLU A 57 -4.22 -5.14 1.13
N MET A 58 -4.81 -3.98 0.84
CA MET A 58 -4.24 -3.02 -0.11
C MET A 58 -2.93 -2.42 0.41
N ARG A 59 -2.86 -2.08 1.71
CA ARG A 59 -1.61 -1.60 2.34
C ARG A 59 -0.52 -2.69 2.37
N CYS A 60 -0.90 -3.95 2.62
CA CYS A 60 0.02 -5.09 2.53
C CYS A 60 0.54 -5.32 1.10
N ALA A 61 -0.35 -5.28 0.10
CA ALA A 61 0.04 -5.39 -1.29
C ALA A 61 1.04 -4.28 -1.68
N LEU A 62 0.76 -3.04 -1.27
CA LEU A 62 1.62 -1.89 -1.55
C LEU A 62 3.00 -2.01 -0.88
N LEU A 63 3.06 -2.48 0.37
CA LEU A 63 4.33 -2.78 1.06
C LEU A 63 5.15 -3.81 0.28
N PHE A 64 4.51 -4.85 -0.24
CA PHE A 64 5.22 -5.89 -0.99
C PHE A 64 5.74 -5.39 -2.34
N GLU A 65 5.01 -4.50 -3.02
CA GLU A 65 5.53 -3.82 -4.20
C GLU A 65 6.77 -2.97 -3.89
N ALA A 66 6.75 -2.21 -2.79
CA ALA A 66 7.93 -1.43 -2.36
C ALA A 66 9.12 -2.33 -2.05
N ARG A 67 8.86 -3.49 -1.44
CA ARG A 67 9.89 -4.53 -1.25
C ARG A 67 10.43 -5.02 -2.60
N ARG A 68 9.57 -5.33 -3.57
CA ARG A 68 9.93 -5.85 -4.89
C ARG A 68 10.83 -4.85 -5.63
N ASP A 69 10.45 -3.58 -5.64
CA ASP A 69 11.22 -2.50 -6.22
C ASP A 69 12.63 -2.42 -5.60
N ARG A 70 12.72 -2.37 -4.27
CA ARG A 70 13.99 -2.34 -3.55
C ARG A 70 14.88 -3.55 -3.86
N HIS A 71 14.32 -4.76 -3.91
CA HIS A 71 15.09 -5.97 -4.18
C HIS A 71 15.56 -6.06 -5.64
N SER A 72 14.86 -5.41 -6.56
CA SER A 72 15.27 -5.30 -7.97
C SER A 72 16.35 -4.24 -8.21
N GLY A 73 16.74 -3.48 -7.17
CA GLY A 73 17.65 -2.36 -7.29
C GLY A 73 17.04 -1.15 -8.02
N GLY A 74 15.72 -0.99 -7.99
CA GLY A 74 15.01 0.05 -8.74
C GLY A 74 14.97 -0.18 -10.25
N MET A 75 15.42 -1.35 -10.72
CA MET A 75 15.34 -1.75 -12.13
C MET A 75 14.06 -2.53 -12.45
N GLY A 76 13.27 -2.87 -11.43
CA GLY A 76 11.98 -3.50 -11.59
C GLY A 76 11.03 -2.54 -12.27
N TYR A 77 10.40 -2.99 -13.34
CA TYR A 77 9.24 -2.31 -13.89
C TYR A 77 8.12 -2.40 -12.85
N ILE A 78 8.05 -1.39 -11.96
CA ILE A 78 6.92 -1.22 -11.06
C ILE A 78 5.70 -1.02 -11.94
N ASP A 79 4.64 -1.79 -11.69
CA ASP A 79 3.35 -1.56 -12.32
C ASP A 79 2.72 -0.30 -11.70
N THR A 80 2.98 0.85 -12.31
CA THR A 80 2.50 2.13 -11.79
C THR A 80 0.98 2.21 -11.77
N ASP A 81 0.28 1.53 -12.68
CA ASP A 81 -1.18 1.51 -12.72
C ASP A 81 -1.73 0.73 -11.51
N TRP A 82 -1.06 -0.37 -11.14
CA TRP A 82 -1.39 -1.10 -9.93
C TRP A 82 -1.14 -0.29 -8.65
N ILE A 83 0.00 0.42 -8.57
CA ILE A 83 0.28 1.32 -7.44
C ILE A 83 -0.80 2.41 -7.30
N ARG A 84 -1.17 3.07 -8.41
CA ARG A 84 -2.22 4.08 -8.41
C ARG A 84 -3.57 3.50 -7.99
N LYS A 85 -3.91 2.30 -8.47
CA LYS A 85 -5.15 1.59 -8.08
C LYS A 85 -5.18 1.30 -6.58
N LEU A 86 -4.08 0.84 -6.00
CA LEU A 86 -3.96 0.61 -4.55
C LEU A 86 -4.12 1.92 -3.77
N LEU A 87 -3.40 2.98 -4.14
CA LEU A 87 -3.48 4.28 -3.47
C LEU A 87 -4.91 4.84 -3.50
N ARG A 88 -5.60 4.73 -4.65
CA ARG A 88 -6.99 5.18 -4.78
C ARG A 88 -7.93 4.39 -3.87
N GLY A 89 -7.84 3.05 -3.89
CA GLY A 89 -8.69 2.21 -3.03
C GLY A 89 -8.43 2.43 -1.54
N ILE A 90 -7.17 2.64 -1.13
CA ILE A 90 -6.83 2.99 0.25
C ILE A 90 -7.48 4.33 0.64
N LYS A 91 -7.38 5.34 -0.24
CA LYS A 91 -8.00 6.66 0.00
C LYS A 91 -9.52 6.59 0.13
N GLU A 92 -10.18 5.90 -0.79
CA GLU A 92 -11.64 5.70 -0.77
C GLU A 92 -12.09 5.01 0.53
N MET A 93 -11.37 3.98 0.99
CA MET A 93 -11.71 3.26 2.23
C MET A 93 -11.52 4.14 3.48
N VAL A 94 -10.46 4.95 3.53
CA VAL A 94 -10.20 5.84 4.67
C VAL A 94 -11.20 7.00 4.72
N GLU A 95 -11.56 7.57 3.57
CA GLU A 95 -12.60 8.61 3.48
C GLU A 95 -13.98 8.06 3.89
N ALA A 96 -14.33 6.84 3.48
CA ALA A 96 -15.57 6.18 3.88
C ALA A 96 -15.64 5.92 5.41
N GLN A 97 -14.53 5.60 6.06
CA GLN A 97 -14.46 5.41 7.51
C GLN A 97 -14.57 6.70 8.32
N GLY A 98 -14.17 7.84 7.75
CA GLY A 98 -14.26 9.16 8.40
C GLY A 98 -15.63 9.85 8.26
N ASN A 99 -16.53 9.30 7.43
CA ASN A 99 -17.88 9.80 7.19
C ASN A 99 -18.97 9.08 8.02
N LEU A 100 -18.56 8.30 9.03
CA LEU A 100 -19.41 7.63 10.03
C LEU A 100 -19.17 8.24 11.42
#